data_AF-A0A1A8QH03-F1
#
_entry.id   AF-A0A1A8QH03-F1
#
_cell.length_a   1.000
_cell.length_b   1.000
_cell.length_c   1.000
_cell.angle_alpha   90.00
_cell.angle_beta   90.00
_cell.angle_gamma   90.00
#
_symmetry.space_group_name_H-M   'P 1'
#
loop_
_entity.id
_entity.type
_entity.pdbx_description
1 polymer ?
#
loop_
_entity_poly.entity_id
_entity_poly.type
_entity_poly.pdbx_seq_one_letter_code
_entity_poly.pdbx_strand_id
1 'polypeptide(L)' 'SVSFSTRCGANFTASSGRVVSPNFPADYPNQSNCNYTIDAGEQTVIILTFQVFQVEGNRNMNRDHFSWPDYWL' A
#
# COMPACT_ATOMS: atom_id res chain seq x y z
N SER A 1 -8.39 20.28 -19.11
CA SER A 1 -8.02 18.89 -18.76
C SER A 1 -8.40 18.64 -17.32
N VAL A 2 -9.29 17.70 -17.04
CA VAL A 2 -9.64 17.33 -15.66
C VAL A 2 -8.68 16.20 -15.25
N SER A 3 -7.81 16.46 -14.29
CA SER A 3 -6.94 15.45 -13.69
C SER A 3 -7.66 14.81 -12.50
N PHE A 4 -8.13 13.58 -12.65
CA PHE A 4 -8.53 12.76 -11.51
C PHE A 4 -7.27 12.20 -10.85
N SER A 5 -6.74 12.93 -9.86
CA SER A 5 -5.77 12.36 -8.92
C SER A 5 -6.56 11.56 -7.88
N THR A 6 -6.59 10.23 -8.03
CA THR A 6 -7.01 9.34 -6.94
C THR A 6 -5.94 9.43 -5.86
N ARG A 7 -6.18 10.26 -4.83
CA ARG A 7 -5.29 10.32 -3.66
C ARG A 7 -5.34 8.98 -2.94
N CYS A 8 -4.18 8.39 -2.67
CA CYS A 8 -4.05 7.13 -1.93
C CYS A 8 -3.57 7.38 -0.50
N GLY A 9 -3.73 6.35 0.35
CA GLY A 9 -3.42 6.40 1.77
C GLY A 9 -4.65 6.45 2.67
N ALA A 10 -4.57 5.81 3.83
CA ALA A 10 -5.67 5.72 4.79
C ALA A 10 -5.15 5.32 6.18
N ASN A 11 -5.96 5.62 7.20
CA ASN A 11 -5.76 5.13 8.57
C ASN A 11 -6.82 4.07 8.88
N PHE A 12 -6.38 2.89 9.30
CA PHE A 12 -7.24 1.79 9.69
C PHE A 12 -7.17 1.58 11.19
N THR A 13 -8.32 1.57 11.84
CA THR A 13 -8.48 1.23 13.26
C THR A 13 -9.44 0.04 13.46
N ALA A 14 -10.02 -0.47 12.37
CA ALA A 14 -10.90 -1.62 12.41
C ALA A 14 -10.10 -2.92 12.48
N SER A 15 -10.71 -3.97 13.02
CA SER A 15 -10.10 -5.31 13.15
C SER A 15 -9.78 -5.99 11.81
N SER A 16 -10.31 -5.46 10.69
CA SER A 16 -10.02 -5.91 9.34
C SER A 16 -10.21 -4.78 8.35
N GLY A 17 -9.49 -4.83 7.23
CA GLY A 17 -9.59 -3.83 6.17
C GLY A 17 -9.03 -4.34 4.85
N ARG A 18 -9.21 -3.54 3.80
CA ARG A 18 -8.67 -3.83 2.47
C ARG A 18 -7.90 -2.62 1.95
N VAL A 19 -6.63 -2.84 1.62
CA VAL A 19 -5.76 -1.86 0.97
C VAL A 19 -5.71 -2.18 -0.51
N VAL A 20 -5.81 -1.14 -1.34
CA VAL A 20 -5.66 -1.25 -2.80
C VAL A 20 -4.74 -0.15 -3.31
N SER A 21 -4.02 -0.44 -4.40
CA SER A 21 -3.33 0.61 -5.14
C SER A 21 -4.35 1.60 -5.73
N PRO A 22 -3.98 2.88 -5.89
CA PRO A 22 -4.78 3.80 -6.70
C PRO A 22 -5.03 3.19 -8.08
N ASN A 23 -6.28 3.32 -8.55
CA ASN A 23 -6.78 2.80 -9.83
C ASN A 23 -6.93 1.28 -9.96
N PHE A 24 -6.66 0.48 -8.93
CA PHE A 24 -6.91 -0.97 -8.98
C PHE A 24 -8.34 -1.25 -9.48
N PRO A 25 -8.55 -2.13 -10.48
CA PRO A 25 -7.61 -3.16 -10.98
C PRO A 25 -6.65 -2.73 -12.09
N ALA A 26 -6.67 -1.47 -12.52
CA ALA A 26 -5.69 -0.95 -13.48
C ALA A 26 -4.34 -0.64 -12.81
N ASP A 27 -3.33 -0.35 -13.63
CA ASP A 27 -1.99 0.02 -13.17
C ASP A 27 -2.02 1.26 -12.28
N TYR A 28 -1.17 1.25 -11.25
CA TYR A 28 -0.98 2.41 -10.40
C TYR A 28 -0.29 3.53 -11.19
N PRO A 29 -0.62 4.81 -10.92
CA PRO A 29 0.07 5.93 -11.56
C PRO A 29 1.57 5.93 -11.26
N ASN A 30 2.37 6.35 -12.24
CA ASN A 30 3.79 6.66 -12.02
C ASN A 30 3.95 7.66 -10.87
N GLN A 31 5.01 7.51 -10.08
CA GLN A 31 5.33 8.38 -8.94
C GLN A 31 4.26 8.36 -7.83
N SER A 32 3.53 7.25 -7.69
CA SER A 32 2.63 7.04 -6.56
C SER A 32 3.42 6.98 -5.25
N ASN A 33 3.05 7.83 -4.29
CA ASN A 33 3.59 7.82 -2.93
C ASN A 33 2.42 7.68 -1.95
N CYS A 34 2.15 6.45 -1.51
CA CYS A 34 1.00 6.10 -0.69
C CYS A 34 1.47 5.65 0.69
N ASN A 35 0.84 6.15 1.76
CA ASN A 35 1.08 5.69 3.11
C ASN A 35 -0.22 5.20 3.74
N TYR A 36 -0.20 3.99 4.28
CA TYR A 36 -1.33 3.37 4.99
C TYR A 36 -0.90 3.08 6.42
N THR A 37 -1.60 3.67 7.39
CA THR A 37 -1.35 3.42 8.81
C THR A 37 -2.40 2.45 9.34
N ILE A 38 -1.97 1.39 10.02
CA ILE A 38 -2.84 0.41 10.65
C ILE A 38 -2.56 0.44 12.14
N ASP A 39 -3.56 0.82 12.93
CA ASP A 39 -3.56 0.77 14.38
C ASP A 39 -4.54 -0.33 14.83
N ALA A 40 -3.99 -1.46 15.24
CA ALA A 40 -4.78 -2.60 15.72
C ALA A 40 -4.96 -2.60 17.25
N GLY A 41 -4.41 -1.60 17.95
CA GLY A 41 -4.37 -1.55 19.41
C GLY A 41 -3.27 -2.42 20.02
N GLU A 42 -3.08 -2.27 21.34
CA GLU A 42 -2.02 -2.97 22.08
C GLU A 42 -2.20 -4.50 22.06
N GLN A 43 -1.07 -5.22 22.08
CA GLN A 43 -1.03 -6.69 22.18
C GLN A 43 -1.73 -7.42 21.03
N THR A 44 -1.85 -6.77 19.87
CA THR A 44 -2.42 -7.37 18.65
C THR A 44 -1.36 -7.66 17.61
N VAL A 45 -1.63 -8.65 16.76
CA VAL A 45 -0.78 -9.01 15.61
C VAL A 45 -1.52 -8.64 14.34
N ILE A 46 -0.85 -7.87 13.48
CA ILE A 46 -1.37 -7.51 12.16
C ILE A 46 -0.95 -8.58 11.16
N ILE A 47 -1.93 -9.22 10.51
CA ILE A 47 -1.68 -10.17 9.42
C ILE A 47 -2.00 -9.47 8.10
N LEU A 48 -0.99 -9.28 7.25
CA LEU A 48 -1.18 -8.84 5.87
C LEU A 48 -1.19 -10.02 4.92
N THR A 49 -2.17 -10.05 4.02
CA THR A 49 -2.28 -11.06 2.97
C THR A 49 -2.40 -10.36 1.61
N PHE A 50 -1.45 -10.63 0.73
CA PHE A 50 -1.49 -10.11 -0.63
C PHE A 50 -2.34 -11.03 -1.50
N GLN A 51 -3.50 -10.53 -1.95
CA GLN A 51 -4.34 -11.22 -2.94
C GLN A 51 -3.78 -11.05 -4.36
N VAL A 52 -3.27 -9.84 -4.66
CA VAL A 52 -2.61 -9.49 -5.91
C VAL A 52 -1.42 -8.61 -5.56
N PHE A 53 -0.25 -8.94 -6.08
CA PHE A 53 0.96 -8.15 -5.88
C PHE A 53 1.76 -8.09 -7.19
N GLN A 54 1.77 -6.91 -7.79
CA GLN A 54 2.48 -6.62 -9.03
C GLN A 54 3.10 -5.24 -8.90
N VAL A 55 4.42 -5.21 -8.98
CA VAL A 55 5.24 -4.00 -9.03
C VAL A 55 6.17 -4.11 -10.23
N GLU A 56 6.64 -2.99 -10.73
CA GLU A 56 7.54 -2.99 -11.87
C GLU A 56 8.87 -3.70 -11.55
N GLY A 57 9.21 -4.72 -12.33
CA GLY A 57 10.48 -5.44 -12.21
C GLY A 57 11.46 -5.03 -13.31
N ASN A 58 12.56 -4.38 -12.96
CA ASN A 58 13.70 -4.19 -13.88
C ASN A 58 15.01 -4.63 -13.23
N ARG A 59 15.80 -5.44 -13.96
CA ARG A 59 17.03 -6.10 -13.45
C ARG A 59 18.18 -5.14 -13.13
N ASN A 60 18.05 -3.86 -13.46
CA ASN A 60 19.08 -2.85 -13.29
C ASN A 60 18.47 -1.61 -12.61
N MET A 61 18.73 -1.47 -11.30
CA MET A 61 18.57 -0.26 -10.47
C MET A 61 17.16 0.11 -9.97
N ASN A 62 17.00 0.07 -8.63
CA ASN A 62 15.99 0.69 -7.76
C ASN A 62 14.75 1.28 -8.44
N ARG A 63 13.70 0.48 -8.64
CA ARG A 63 12.36 1.02 -8.86
C ARG A 63 11.29 0.17 -8.20
N ASP A 64 10.28 0.88 -7.70
CA ASP A 64 9.09 0.48 -6.96
C ASP A 64 9.30 -0.56 -5.85
N HIS A 65 9.16 -0.12 -4.60
CA HIS A 65 9.21 -1.00 -3.44
C HIS A 65 7.95 -0.86 -2.60
N PHE A 66 7.44 -2.00 -2.12
CA PHE A 66 6.55 -2.04 -0.98
C PHE A 66 7.43 -2.20 0.27
N SER A 67 7.32 -1.28 1.22
CA SER A 67 8.01 -1.37 2.51
C SER A 67 7.01 -1.43 3.64
N TRP A 68 7.30 -2.28 4.61
CA TRP A 68 6.72 -2.22 5.94
C TRP A 68 7.84 -1.83 6.89
N PRO A 69 7.69 -0.77 7.68
CA PRO A 69 8.67 -0.51 8.72
C PRO A 69 8.60 -1.63 9.77
N ASP A 70 9.64 -2.46 9.86
CA ASP A 70 9.75 -3.61 10.77
C ASP A 70 9.94 -3.21 12.25
N TYR A 71 9.47 -2.04 12.69
CA TYR A 71 9.76 -1.53 14.03
C TYR A 71 8.89 -2.12 15.16
N TRP A 72 8.03 -3.11 14.88
CA TRP A 72 7.13 -3.73 15.87
C TRP A 72 7.05 -5.26 15.80
N LEU A 73 8.04 -5.94 15.21
CA LEU A 73 8.24 -7.40 15.40
C LEU A 73 9.25 -7.65 16.53
#